data_AF-A0A365N3K0-F1
#
_entry.id   AF-A0A365N3K0-F1
#
_cell.length_a   1.000
_cell.length_b   1.000
_cell.length_c   1.000
_cell.angle_alpha   90.00
_cell.angle_beta   90.00
_cell.angle_gamma   90.00
#
_symmetry.space_group_name_H-M   'P 1'
#
loop_
_entity.id
_entity.type
_entity.pdbx_description
1 polymer ?
#
loop_
_entity_poly.entity_id
_entity_poly.type
_entity_poly.pdbx_seq_one_letter_code
_entity_poly.pdbx_strand_id
1 'polypeptide(L)'
;MGDHQNQATANIEDLSNRIEGLNISGKRIRRRSRKSLNGALRSFDETAVNLPDRADTVVKLLRTEEELNRGDAESICLAHTRGLQLAQVARLLIDSAIPALVRQVICSDSQTSFAVDDLLEHFKKPIENITQRVIETSGSEGVLRKIAQECYHQATSPAGELNPDDYLATSKWAGSKARREDWIKFWTRSLCNCPGGPTLFQPKEDSVMKPPTQTPRYLFRAWDNNSTGVNGEDVIASILNKGDKANRHKIDIFSMDYQKASEMLHHHLSKSAFGSLVTDNLVSWSSSLMFVIQYANWRLCNTWHNPQDDIRICAVDTAKFPLGQFARDMWLLKAFRNAQFRPEELQIRKLRLVLTGFDNGEYLSQGVLHINERSCTLSLRGLKNAGLWDLYPEFNINDAKHDADVRTQWTSYVNYLRQVWRVVRKTTKAELQCALNLALKCFPGFDQDDMALLLLSFCERKPSFQNPFADLLPSGEVEDIGYKEPAEVHRYSTLRNRMTQLSLASGKRGVELFEQLYEMEEIRKD
;
A
#
# COMPACT_ATOMS: atom_id res chain seq x y z
N MET A 1 50.38 3.01 -21.99
CA MET A 1 50.75 3.88 -20.86
C MET A 1 50.28 5.33 -21.06
N GLY A 2 50.50 5.98 -22.21
CA GLY A 2 50.05 7.39 -22.38
C GLY A 2 48.54 7.63 -22.55
N ASP A 3 47.81 6.73 -23.21
CA ASP A 3 46.41 7.01 -23.61
C ASP A 3 45.39 6.92 -22.47
N HIS A 4 45.59 6.02 -21.49
CA HIS A 4 44.66 5.87 -20.36
C HIS A 4 44.75 7.03 -19.37
N GLN A 5 45.96 7.52 -19.10
CA GLN A 5 46.18 8.66 -18.20
C GLN A 5 45.63 9.97 -18.80
N ASN A 6 45.89 10.22 -20.10
CA ASN A 6 45.32 11.37 -20.81
C ASN A 6 43.78 11.36 -20.85
N GLN A 7 43.17 10.17 -20.98
CA GLN A 7 41.71 10.03 -20.95
C GLN A 7 41.12 10.28 -19.56
N ALA A 8 41.81 9.87 -18.48
CA ALA A 8 41.40 10.11 -17.10
C ALA A 8 41.40 11.61 -16.78
N THR A 9 42.48 12.32 -17.10
CA THR A 9 42.61 13.76 -16.88
C THR A 9 41.53 14.54 -17.65
N ALA A 10 41.29 14.19 -18.93
CA ALA A 10 40.25 14.82 -19.74
C ALA A 10 38.82 14.61 -19.17
N ASN A 11 38.54 13.41 -18.64
CA ASN A 11 37.25 13.12 -18.02
C ASN A 11 37.05 13.92 -16.70
N ILE A 12 38.11 14.11 -15.92
CA ILE A 12 38.08 14.90 -14.67
C ILE A 12 37.88 16.39 -14.97
N GLU A 13 38.56 16.94 -15.98
CA GLU A 13 38.37 18.34 -16.40
C GLU A 13 36.97 18.60 -16.97
N ASP A 14 36.45 17.71 -17.81
CA ASP A 14 35.09 17.82 -18.36
C ASP A 14 34.02 17.70 -17.25
N LEU A 15 34.24 16.82 -16.26
CA LEU A 15 33.41 16.76 -15.05
C LEU A 15 33.44 18.10 -14.30
N SER A 16 34.62 18.65 -14.04
CA SER A 16 34.78 19.93 -13.34
C SER A 16 34.08 21.10 -14.06
N ASN A 17 34.21 21.18 -15.38
CA ASN A 17 33.59 22.22 -16.21
C ASN A 17 32.06 22.14 -16.21
N ARG A 18 31.49 20.93 -16.24
CA ARG A 18 30.03 20.74 -16.15
C ARG A 18 29.48 21.04 -14.77
N ILE A 19 30.22 20.68 -13.72
CA ILE A 19 29.88 21.06 -12.35
C ILE A 19 29.89 22.59 -12.19
N GLU A 20 30.83 23.28 -12.83
CA GLU A 20 30.85 24.74 -12.84
C GLU A 20 29.65 25.35 -13.59
N GLY A 21 29.23 24.73 -14.69
CA GLY A 21 28.01 25.11 -15.43
C GLY A 21 26.71 24.97 -14.63
N LEU A 22 26.69 24.11 -13.60
CA LEU A 22 25.57 23.93 -12.66
C LEU A 22 25.57 24.95 -11.52
N ASN A 23 26.67 25.68 -11.31
CA ASN A 23 26.79 26.64 -10.22
C ASN A 23 25.98 27.91 -10.56
N ILE A 24 24.77 28.00 -10.01
CA ILE A 24 23.90 29.18 -10.12
C ILE A 24 24.45 30.29 -9.20
N SER A 25 25.65 30.79 -9.47
CA SER A 25 26.15 31.98 -8.81
C SER A 25 25.49 33.21 -9.45
N GLY A 26 24.82 34.02 -8.63
CA GLY A 26 24.12 35.24 -9.03
C GLY A 26 25.06 36.36 -9.46
N LYS A 27 25.92 36.14 -10.46
CA LYS A 27 26.58 37.25 -11.16
C LYS A 27 25.52 37.97 -12.00
N ARG A 28 25.33 39.25 -11.71
CA ARG A 28 24.39 40.19 -12.36
C ARG A 28 24.34 40.00 -13.88
N ILE A 29 23.41 39.17 -14.37
CA ILE A 29 23.10 39.11 -15.80
C ILE A 29 22.08 40.20 -16.09
N ARG A 30 22.54 41.27 -16.75
CA ARG A 30 21.69 42.26 -17.41
C ARG A 30 20.71 41.54 -18.35
N ARG A 31 19.41 41.77 -18.13
CA ARG A 31 18.28 41.54 -19.05
C ARG A 31 18.46 40.36 -20.03
N ARG A 32 18.38 39.13 -19.53
CA ARG A 32 17.95 37.98 -20.34
C ARG A 32 16.59 37.52 -19.81
N SER A 33 15.66 37.25 -20.71
CA SER A 33 14.30 36.79 -20.41
C SER A 33 14.34 35.77 -19.27
N ARG A 34 13.55 35.98 -18.21
CA ARG A 34 13.35 35.00 -17.14
C ARG A 34 13.13 33.64 -17.79
N LYS A 35 14.13 32.74 -17.78
CA LYS A 35 13.85 31.32 -17.95
C LYS A 35 12.81 30.99 -16.88
N SER A 36 11.70 30.37 -17.26
CA SER A 36 10.72 29.94 -16.27
C SER A 36 11.42 29.03 -15.25
N LEU A 37 10.96 29.02 -13.99
CA LEU A 37 11.51 28.13 -12.95
C LEU A 37 11.62 26.68 -13.47
N ASN A 38 10.61 26.23 -14.20
CA ASN A 38 10.60 24.93 -14.87
C ASN A 38 11.76 24.77 -15.87
N GLY A 39 12.01 25.75 -16.73
CA GLY A 39 13.16 25.72 -17.65
C GLY A 39 14.52 25.75 -16.96
N ALA A 40 14.62 26.39 -15.79
CA ALA A 40 15.84 26.36 -14.98
C ALA A 40 16.06 25.00 -14.31
N LEU A 41 15.01 24.42 -13.71
CA LEU A 41 15.05 23.09 -13.08
C LEU A 41 15.37 22.00 -14.09
N ARG A 42 14.73 22.02 -15.27
CA ARG A 42 14.99 21.07 -16.35
C ARG A 42 16.44 21.14 -16.85
N SER A 43 16.96 22.36 -17.02
CA SER A 43 18.36 22.56 -17.43
C SER A 43 19.36 22.06 -16.40
N PHE A 44 19.05 22.20 -15.10
CA PHE A 44 19.85 21.66 -14.02
C PHE A 44 19.84 20.13 -14.04
N ASP A 45 18.66 19.53 -14.16
CA ASP A 45 18.46 18.07 -14.21
C ASP A 45 19.16 17.42 -15.41
N GLU A 46 18.96 17.97 -16.63
CA GLU A 46 19.63 17.51 -17.86
C GLU A 46 21.16 17.51 -17.75
N THR A 47 21.71 18.45 -16.97
CA THR A 47 23.15 18.54 -16.75
C THR A 47 23.62 17.60 -15.62
N ALA A 48 22.80 17.43 -14.58
CA ALA A 48 23.12 16.62 -13.41
C ALA A 48 23.05 15.11 -13.67
N VAL A 49 22.15 14.64 -14.54
CA VAL A 49 21.90 13.20 -14.78
C VAL A 49 23.14 12.41 -15.23
N ASN A 50 24.09 13.07 -15.90
CA ASN A 50 25.30 12.45 -16.45
C ASN A 50 26.50 12.51 -15.50
N LEU A 51 26.39 13.21 -14.36
CA LEU A 51 27.50 13.34 -13.41
C LEU A 51 27.86 12.02 -12.71
N PRO A 52 26.90 11.19 -12.25
CA PRO A 52 27.21 9.93 -11.58
C PRO A 52 28.02 8.96 -12.45
N ASP A 53 27.61 8.75 -13.71
CA ASP A 53 28.29 7.82 -14.64
C ASP A 53 29.74 8.24 -14.91
N ARG A 54 29.97 9.55 -15.00
CA ARG A 54 31.30 10.11 -15.19
C ARG A 54 32.16 10.02 -13.93
N ALA A 55 31.57 10.26 -12.77
CA ALA A 55 32.25 10.04 -11.49
C ALA A 55 32.63 8.56 -11.32
N ASP A 56 31.76 7.62 -11.68
CA ASP A 56 32.05 6.18 -11.65
C ASP A 56 33.19 5.80 -12.62
N THR A 57 33.22 6.40 -13.81
CA THR A 57 34.33 6.25 -14.76
C THR A 57 35.67 6.69 -14.16
N VAL A 58 35.69 7.85 -13.49
CA VAL A 58 36.90 8.33 -12.78
C VAL A 58 37.28 7.38 -11.64
N VAL A 59 36.32 6.92 -10.83
CA VAL A 59 36.58 5.95 -9.74
C VAL A 59 37.17 4.65 -10.27
N LYS A 60 36.71 4.15 -11.42
CA LYS A 60 37.27 2.95 -12.08
C LYS A 60 38.72 3.17 -12.54
N LEU A 61 39.03 4.34 -13.09
CA LEU A 61 40.37 4.71 -13.52
C LEU A 61 41.34 4.91 -12.34
N LEU A 62 40.84 5.33 -11.17
CA LEU A 62 41.66 5.41 -9.95
C LEU A 62 41.95 4.04 -9.33
N ARG A 63 41.23 2.99 -9.71
CA ARG A 63 41.43 1.62 -9.20
C ARG A 63 42.42 0.81 -10.04
N THR A 64 42.83 1.30 -11.21
CA THR A 64 43.92 0.70 -11.99
C THR A 64 45.27 1.14 -11.42
N GLU A 65 46.21 0.21 -11.23
CA GLU A 65 47.49 0.37 -10.50
C GLU A 65 48.55 1.31 -11.14
N GLU A 66 48.15 2.42 -11.76
CA GLU A 66 49.08 3.41 -12.32
C GLU A 66 49.38 4.54 -11.31
N GLU A 67 50.65 4.98 -11.23
CA GLU A 67 51.07 6.07 -10.34
C GLU A 67 50.45 7.42 -10.75
N LEU A 68 49.71 8.04 -9.83
CA LEU A 68 49.11 9.37 -10.03
C LEU A 68 50.20 10.45 -10.13
N ASN A 69 50.16 11.26 -11.19
CA ASN A 69 51.06 12.39 -11.31
C ASN A 69 50.51 13.62 -10.52
N ARG A 70 51.32 14.68 -10.37
CA ARG A 70 50.94 15.90 -9.64
C ARG A 70 49.69 16.59 -10.23
N GLY A 71 49.54 16.61 -11.55
CA GLY A 71 48.39 17.21 -12.24
C GLY A 71 47.09 16.43 -12.03
N ASP A 72 47.20 15.10 -11.93
CA ASP A 72 46.08 14.23 -11.58
C ASP A 72 45.59 14.51 -10.15
N ALA A 73 46.52 14.67 -9.19
CA ALA A 73 46.18 14.99 -7.81
C ALA A 73 45.46 16.35 -7.67
N GLU A 74 45.93 17.40 -8.35
CA GLU A 74 45.28 18.72 -8.35
C GLU A 74 43.87 18.67 -8.97
N SER A 75 43.73 17.94 -10.08
CA SER A 75 42.45 17.75 -10.77
C SER A 75 41.44 16.96 -9.93
N ILE A 76 41.89 15.91 -9.23
CA ILE A 76 41.07 15.13 -8.28
C ILE A 76 40.60 16.01 -7.12
N CYS A 77 41.50 16.80 -6.52
CA CYS A 77 41.15 17.73 -5.45
C CYS A 77 40.13 18.77 -5.93
N LEU A 78 40.31 19.32 -7.13
CA LEU A 78 39.38 20.28 -7.73
C LEU A 78 38.00 19.64 -7.94
N ALA A 79 37.94 18.44 -8.52
CA ALA A 79 36.68 17.71 -8.72
C ALA A 79 35.97 17.41 -7.39
N HIS A 80 36.71 17.04 -6.34
CA HIS A 80 36.16 16.85 -4.99
C HIS A 80 35.58 18.14 -4.40
N THR A 81 36.32 19.26 -4.47
CA THR A 81 35.83 20.57 -4.01
C THR A 81 34.56 21.00 -4.76
N ARG A 82 34.53 20.78 -6.08
CA ARG A 82 33.36 21.05 -6.93
C ARG A 82 32.18 20.15 -6.57
N GLY A 83 32.41 18.87 -6.28
CA GLY A 83 31.40 17.95 -5.78
C GLY A 83 30.78 18.41 -4.45
N LEU A 84 31.60 18.89 -3.51
CA LEU A 84 31.12 19.48 -2.25
C LEU A 84 30.24 20.72 -2.48
N GLN A 85 30.62 21.58 -3.43
CA GLN A 85 29.81 22.75 -3.80
C GLN A 85 28.45 22.34 -4.37
N LEU A 86 28.39 21.32 -5.22
CA LEU A 86 27.11 20.79 -5.71
C LEU A 86 26.25 20.21 -4.59
N ALA A 87 26.86 19.46 -3.67
CA ALA A 87 26.15 18.95 -2.50
C ALA A 87 25.61 20.08 -1.60
N GLN A 88 26.29 21.23 -1.54
CA GLN A 88 25.76 22.42 -0.88
C GLN A 88 24.62 23.07 -1.67
N VAL A 89 24.75 23.20 -3.00
CA VAL A 89 23.69 23.75 -3.86
C VAL A 89 22.42 22.90 -3.78
N ALA A 90 22.56 21.56 -3.82
CA ALA A 90 21.43 20.65 -3.67
C ALA A 90 20.72 20.83 -2.33
N ARG A 91 21.48 20.95 -1.23
CA ARG A 91 20.92 21.26 0.10
C ARG A 91 20.19 22.60 0.13
N LEU A 92 20.81 23.66 -0.41
CA LEU A 92 20.17 24.99 -0.48
C LEU A 92 18.89 25.00 -1.32
N LEU A 93 18.84 24.23 -2.41
CA LEU A 93 17.64 24.07 -3.22
C LEU A 93 16.52 23.42 -2.42
N ILE A 94 16.82 22.34 -1.68
CA ILE A 94 15.85 21.66 -0.80
C ILE A 94 15.39 22.59 0.31
N ASP A 95 16.32 23.22 1.06
CA ASP A 95 16.01 24.13 2.16
C ASP A 95 15.12 25.31 1.68
N SER A 96 15.36 25.81 0.47
CA SER A 96 14.56 26.87 -0.14
C SER A 96 13.19 26.38 -0.64
N ALA A 97 13.08 25.11 -1.02
CA ALA A 97 11.85 24.51 -1.53
C ALA A 97 10.89 24.09 -0.41
N ILE A 98 11.40 23.64 0.75
CA ILE A 98 10.59 23.14 1.88
C ILE A 98 9.46 24.10 2.25
N PRO A 99 9.69 25.41 2.51
CA PRO A 99 8.60 26.30 2.87
C PRO A 99 7.53 26.44 1.78
N ALA A 100 7.91 26.33 0.50
CA ALA A 100 6.95 26.40 -0.61
C ALA A 100 6.11 25.12 -0.72
N LEU A 101 6.73 23.94 -0.52
CA LEU A 101 6.05 22.66 -0.53
C LEU A 101 5.10 22.51 0.67
N VAL A 102 5.55 22.89 1.86
CA VAL A 102 4.72 22.92 3.07
C VAL A 102 3.50 23.82 2.85
N ARG A 103 3.70 25.03 2.31
CA ARG A 103 2.58 25.92 1.96
C ARG A 103 1.63 25.29 0.94
N GLN A 104 2.13 24.60 -0.08
CA GLN A 104 1.25 23.95 -1.06
C GLN A 104 0.42 22.83 -0.43
N VAL A 105 1.01 22.02 0.45
CA VAL A 105 0.28 20.96 1.16
C VAL A 105 -0.78 21.55 2.09
N ILE A 106 -0.44 22.58 2.88
CA ILE A 106 -1.37 23.25 3.80
C ILE A 106 -2.48 23.99 3.04
N CYS A 107 -2.15 24.70 1.96
CA CYS A 107 -3.08 25.50 1.18
C CYS A 107 -3.76 24.72 0.05
N SER A 108 -3.73 23.38 0.08
CA SER A 108 -4.48 22.55 -0.88
C SER A 108 -6.01 22.69 -0.73
N ASP A 109 -6.49 23.60 0.14
CA ASP A 109 -7.88 24.03 0.24
C ASP A 109 -7.97 25.55 0.51
N SER A 110 -8.88 26.23 -0.20
CA SER A 110 -9.17 27.65 -0.01
C SER A 110 -10.60 27.90 0.52
N GLN A 111 -11.37 26.85 0.82
CA GLN A 111 -12.82 26.98 1.05
C GLN A 111 -13.30 26.62 2.46
N THR A 112 -12.50 25.95 3.30
CA THR A 112 -12.86 25.71 4.71
C THR A 112 -11.68 25.91 5.64
N SER A 113 -11.74 26.96 6.46
CA SER A 113 -10.81 27.16 7.57
C SER A 113 -11.19 26.21 8.68
N PHE A 114 -10.36 25.20 8.94
CA PHE A 114 -10.37 24.57 10.26
C PHE A 114 -9.75 25.55 11.25
N ALA A 115 -10.24 25.58 12.50
CA ALA A 115 -9.55 26.33 13.54
C ALA A 115 -8.28 25.55 13.92
N VAL A 116 -7.21 25.67 13.13
CA VAL A 116 -5.95 24.91 13.30
C VAL A 116 -4.70 25.78 13.20
N ASP A 117 -4.83 27.10 13.09
CA ASP A 117 -3.69 28.01 12.93
C ASP A 117 -2.68 27.90 14.09
N ASP A 118 -3.17 27.72 15.32
CA ASP A 118 -2.33 27.52 16.50
C ASP A 118 -1.56 26.19 16.46
N LEU A 119 -2.19 25.13 15.95
CA LEU A 119 -1.54 23.83 15.72
C LEU A 119 -0.52 23.90 14.58
N LEU A 120 -0.84 24.60 13.48
CA LEU A 120 0.08 24.80 12.37
C LEU A 120 1.34 25.58 12.80
N GLU A 121 1.17 26.59 13.65
CA GLU A 121 2.31 27.33 14.20
C GLU A 121 3.14 26.45 15.16
N HIS A 122 2.48 25.71 16.05
CA HIS A 122 3.15 24.80 16.99
C HIS A 122 3.95 23.70 16.26
N PHE A 123 3.35 23.08 15.25
CA PHE A 123 3.94 21.96 14.50
C PHE A 123 4.73 22.37 13.25
N LYS A 124 4.97 23.67 13.04
CA LYS A 124 5.69 24.17 11.86
C LYS A 124 7.01 23.44 11.62
N LYS A 125 7.85 23.32 12.65
CA LYS A 125 9.17 22.69 12.50
C LYS A 125 9.08 21.17 12.27
N PRO A 126 8.25 20.42 13.02
CA PRO A 126 7.93 19.02 12.68
C PRO A 126 7.46 18.82 11.23
N ILE A 127 6.57 19.67 10.71
CA ILE A 127 6.09 19.58 9.32
C ILE A 127 7.22 19.81 8.30
N GLU A 128 8.10 20.78 8.55
CA GLU A 128 9.30 21.00 7.72
C GLU A 128 10.23 19.80 7.73
N ASN A 129 10.47 19.19 8.91
CA ASN A 129 11.32 18.01 9.04
C ASN A 129 10.74 16.79 8.32
N ILE A 130 9.42 16.57 8.44
CA ILE A 130 8.71 15.54 7.67
C ILE A 130 8.89 15.77 6.17
N THR A 131 8.70 17.01 5.72
CA THR A 131 8.84 17.38 4.30
C THR A 131 10.25 17.06 3.80
N GLN A 132 11.27 17.41 4.58
CA GLN A 132 12.66 17.08 4.25
C GLN A 132 12.89 15.57 4.12
N ARG A 133 12.49 14.78 5.13
CA ARG A 133 12.64 13.32 5.11
C ARG A 133 11.96 12.69 3.90
N VAL A 134 10.76 13.16 3.54
CA VAL A 134 10.02 12.66 2.38
C VAL A 134 10.76 12.99 1.08
N ILE A 135 11.30 14.20 0.92
CA ILE A 135 12.06 14.59 -0.28
C ILE A 135 13.34 13.76 -0.43
N GLU A 136 14.04 13.49 0.67
CA GLU A 136 15.30 12.74 0.65
C GLU A 136 15.11 11.25 0.35
N THR A 137 13.95 10.70 0.68
CA THR A 137 13.65 9.26 0.53
C THR A 137 12.75 8.94 -0.66
N SER A 138 12.03 9.92 -1.21
CA SER A 138 11.08 9.71 -2.29
C SER A 138 11.67 10.02 -3.66
N GLY A 139 11.31 9.22 -4.66
CA GLY A 139 11.43 9.62 -6.06
C GLY A 139 10.62 10.89 -6.39
N SER A 140 10.80 11.41 -7.60
CA SER A 140 10.20 12.68 -8.07
C SER A 140 8.68 12.66 -8.20
N GLU A 141 8.04 11.49 -8.21
CA GLU A 141 6.61 11.36 -8.43
C GLU A 141 5.78 11.50 -7.14
N GLY A 142 4.76 12.38 -7.19
CA GLY A 142 3.74 12.48 -6.15
C GLY A 142 4.24 13.03 -4.81
N VAL A 143 5.32 13.82 -4.80
CA VAL A 143 5.95 14.36 -3.58
C VAL A 143 4.94 15.07 -2.66
N LEU A 144 4.07 15.93 -3.21
CA LEU A 144 3.04 16.63 -2.41
C LEU A 144 2.10 15.65 -1.68
N ARG A 145 1.64 14.61 -2.38
CA ARG A 145 0.81 13.56 -1.78
C ARG A 145 1.57 12.80 -0.70
N LYS A 146 2.84 12.43 -0.96
CA LYS A 146 3.66 11.70 0.02
C LYS A 146 3.87 12.53 1.29
N ILE A 147 4.12 13.84 1.17
CA ILE A 147 4.21 14.75 2.31
C ILE A 147 2.88 14.81 3.07
N ALA A 148 1.77 15.06 2.37
CA ALA A 148 0.45 15.14 2.99
C ALA A 148 0.05 13.82 3.70
N GLN A 149 0.39 12.69 3.10
CA GLN A 149 0.12 11.36 3.65
C GLN A 149 0.95 11.11 4.91
N GLU A 150 2.23 11.47 4.90
CA GLU A 150 3.08 11.31 6.08
C GLU A 150 2.63 12.24 7.21
N CYS A 151 2.30 13.49 6.93
CA CYS A 151 1.72 14.38 7.94
C CYS A 151 0.41 13.83 8.52
N TYR A 152 -0.46 13.27 7.68
CA TYR A 152 -1.68 12.60 8.13
C TYR A 152 -1.38 11.39 9.04
N HIS A 153 -0.43 10.53 8.67
CA HIS A 153 -0.02 9.39 9.51
C HIS A 153 0.53 9.85 10.86
N GLN A 154 1.40 10.87 10.86
CA GLN A 154 1.98 11.43 12.09
C GLN A 154 0.92 12.11 12.97
N ALA A 155 -0.11 12.71 12.37
CA ALA A 155 -1.19 13.36 13.12
C ALA A 155 -2.19 12.36 13.74
N THR A 156 -2.36 11.18 13.14
CA THR A 156 -3.29 10.14 13.59
C THR A 156 -2.64 9.11 14.51
N SER A 157 -1.33 8.94 14.44
CA SER A 157 -0.57 8.00 15.27
C SER A 157 -0.43 8.49 16.72
N PRO A 158 -0.65 7.63 17.74
CA PRO A 158 -0.40 7.98 19.14
C PRO A 158 1.06 8.39 19.43
N ALA A 159 2.02 7.85 18.67
CA ALA A 159 3.44 8.14 18.82
C ALA A 159 3.97 9.08 17.72
N GLY A 160 3.07 9.74 16.97
CA GLY A 160 3.46 10.56 15.84
C GLY A 160 3.93 11.96 16.24
N GLU A 161 4.87 12.52 15.47
CA GLU A 161 5.46 13.84 15.71
C GLU A 161 4.45 14.99 15.56
N LEU A 162 3.31 14.74 14.90
CA LEU A 162 2.21 15.69 14.71
C LEU A 162 0.98 15.34 15.55
N ASN A 163 1.11 14.42 16.51
CA ASN A 163 0.03 14.09 17.42
C ASN A 163 -0.29 15.32 18.30
N PRO A 164 -1.54 15.80 18.32
CA PRO A 164 -1.89 17.02 19.02
C PRO A 164 -2.12 16.82 20.53
N ASP A 165 -2.16 15.59 21.04
CA ASP A 165 -2.67 15.28 22.38
C ASP A 165 -1.83 15.95 23.49
N ASP A 166 -0.50 15.93 23.40
CA ASP A 166 0.41 16.57 24.38
C ASP A 166 0.28 18.10 24.37
N TYR A 167 0.19 18.69 23.16
CA TYR A 167 -0.04 20.12 23.01
C TYR A 167 -1.40 20.52 23.57
N LEU A 168 -2.45 19.77 23.22
CA LEU A 168 -3.81 20.05 23.65
C LEU A 168 -3.91 19.97 25.18
N ALA A 169 -3.29 18.97 25.81
CA ALA A 169 -3.27 18.77 27.26
C ALA A 169 -2.71 19.97 28.04
N THR A 170 -1.78 20.73 27.44
CA THR A 170 -1.12 21.88 28.07
C THR A 170 -1.62 23.25 27.57
N SER A 171 -2.46 23.26 26.53
CA SER A 171 -3.02 24.47 25.93
C SER A 171 -4.34 24.92 26.58
N LYS A 172 -4.85 26.07 26.15
CA LYS A 172 -6.21 26.54 26.48
C LYS A 172 -7.33 25.60 26.00
N TRP A 173 -7.00 24.58 25.21
CA TRP A 173 -7.92 23.59 24.65
C TRP A 173 -7.82 22.21 25.34
N ALA A 174 -7.25 22.16 26.55
CA ALA A 174 -7.14 20.92 27.32
C ALA A 174 -8.48 20.15 27.38
N GLY A 175 -8.46 18.89 26.94
CA GLY A 175 -9.63 18.02 26.88
C GLY A 175 -10.54 18.20 25.66
N SER A 176 -10.22 19.09 24.70
CA SER A 176 -11.05 19.31 23.52
C SER A 176 -10.91 18.19 22.47
N LYS A 177 -11.87 17.26 22.47
CA LYS A 177 -11.98 16.23 21.41
C LYS A 177 -12.20 16.84 20.02
N ALA A 178 -13.00 17.91 19.95
CA ALA A 178 -13.30 18.61 18.70
C ALA A 178 -12.03 19.17 18.02
N ARG A 179 -11.08 19.71 18.79
CA ARG A 179 -9.82 20.23 18.22
C ARG A 179 -8.93 19.13 17.65
N ARG A 180 -8.87 17.99 18.32
CA ARG A 180 -8.18 16.80 17.80
C ARG A 180 -8.80 16.32 16.50
N GLU A 181 -10.12 16.29 16.42
CA GLU A 181 -10.87 15.91 15.22
C GLU A 181 -10.66 16.92 14.08
N ASP A 182 -10.67 18.22 14.36
CA ASP A 182 -10.39 19.27 13.37
C ASP A 182 -8.98 19.14 12.78
N TRP A 183 -7.98 18.81 13.61
CA TRP A 183 -6.62 18.56 13.15
C TRP A 183 -6.52 17.37 12.19
N ILE A 184 -7.20 16.27 12.53
CA ILE A 184 -7.24 15.08 11.67
C ILE A 184 -8.00 15.38 10.38
N LYS A 185 -9.14 16.07 10.45
CA LYS A 185 -9.93 16.49 9.27
C LYS A 185 -9.13 17.40 8.35
N PHE A 186 -8.35 18.35 8.90
CA PHE A 186 -7.45 19.22 8.15
C PHE A 186 -6.45 18.41 7.31
N TRP A 187 -5.73 17.47 7.91
CA TRP A 187 -4.77 16.64 7.18
C TRP A 187 -5.43 15.69 6.20
N THR A 188 -6.58 15.12 6.56
CA THR A 188 -7.37 14.26 5.68
C THR A 188 -7.75 15.01 4.40
N ARG A 189 -8.22 16.26 4.54
CA ARG A 189 -8.61 17.10 3.40
C ARG A 189 -7.41 17.55 2.56
N SER A 190 -6.31 17.94 3.22
CA SER A 190 -5.05 18.28 2.56
C SER A 190 -4.56 17.12 1.69
N LEU A 191 -4.61 15.89 2.22
CA LEU A 191 -4.25 14.67 1.51
C LEU A 191 -5.16 14.38 0.30
N CYS A 192 -6.49 14.43 0.46
CA CYS A 192 -7.43 14.18 -0.64
C CYS A 192 -7.29 15.21 -1.78
N ASN A 193 -7.03 16.47 -1.44
CA ASN A 193 -6.96 17.57 -2.40
C ASN A 193 -5.62 17.65 -3.14
N CYS A 194 -4.56 17.02 -2.64
CA CYS A 194 -3.29 16.97 -3.33
C CYS A 194 -3.44 16.42 -4.76
N PRO A 195 -2.62 16.90 -5.72
CA PRO A 195 -2.49 16.25 -7.02
C PRO A 195 -2.13 14.76 -6.85
N GLY A 196 -2.93 13.87 -7.45
CA GLY A 196 -2.79 12.42 -7.26
C GLY A 196 -3.15 11.90 -5.86
N GLY A 197 -3.71 12.73 -4.97
CA GLY A 197 -4.21 12.35 -3.65
C GLY A 197 -5.34 11.31 -3.71
N PRO A 198 -5.49 10.48 -2.66
CA PRO A 198 -6.49 9.41 -2.63
C PRO A 198 -7.91 9.94 -2.45
N THR A 199 -8.89 9.12 -2.83
CA THR A 199 -10.29 9.30 -2.43
C THR A 199 -10.57 8.43 -1.21
N LEU A 200 -10.76 9.07 -0.05
CA LEU A 200 -11.04 8.38 1.22
C LEU A 200 -12.54 8.32 1.50
N PHE A 201 -12.99 7.26 2.15
CA PHE A 201 -14.35 7.15 2.69
C PHE A 201 -14.50 8.03 3.92
N GLN A 202 -15.30 9.09 3.83
CA GLN A 202 -15.50 10.09 4.88
C GLN A 202 -16.99 10.17 5.26
N PRO A 203 -17.49 9.28 6.13
CA PRO A 203 -18.87 9.35 6.59
C PRO A 203 -19.11 10.67 7.33
N LYS A 204 -20.29 11.28 7.12
CA LYS A 204 -20.73 12.44 7.91
C LYS A 204 -20.97 11.99 9.35
N GLU A 205 -20.58 12.83 10.31
CA GLU A 205 -20.44 12.50 11.74
C GLU A 205 -21.70 11.93 12.43
N ASP A 206 -22.88 11.99 11.82
CA ASP A 206 -24.14 11.65 12.49
C ASP A 206 -24.95 10.46 11.97
N SER A 207 -24.58 9.75 10.89
CA SER A 207 -25.60 8.86 10.27
C SER A 207 -25.47 7.35 10.52
N VAL A 208 -24.30 6.72 10.57
CA VAL A 208 -24.20 5.26 10.80
C VAL A 208 -22.83 4.88 11.38
N MET A 209 -22.85 4.02 12.42
CA MET A 209 -21.74 3.25 13.04
C MET A 209 -20.32 3.70 12.66
N LYS A 210 -19.50 4.08 13.66
CA LYS A 210 -18.06 4.35 13.49
C LYS A 210 -17.45 3.33 12.51
N PRO A 211 -16.62 3.77 11.54
CA PRO A 211 -15.94 2.84 10.67
C PRO A 211 -15.22 1.78 11.52
N PRO A 212 -15.20 0.52 11.07
CA PRO A 212 -14.57 -0.57 11.80
C PRO A 212 -13.13 -0.18 12.14
N THR A 213 -12.76 -0.36 13.41
CA THR A 213 -11.48 0.13 13.94
C THR A 213 -10.27 -0.58 13.32
N GLN A 214 -10.45 -1.73 12.68
CA GLN A 214 -9.37 -2.48 12.04
C GLN A 214 -9.73 -2.93 10.62
N THR A 215 -8.90 -2.51 9.67
CA THR A 215 -8.82 -3.13 8.35
C THR A 215 -7.81 -4.30 8.45
N PRO A 216 -8.09 -5.49 7.88
CA PRO A 216 -7.14 -6.58 7.80
C PRO A 216 -5.81 -6.12 7.23
N ARG A 217 -4.69 -6.67 7.74
CA ARG A 217 -3.34 -6.27 7.35
C ARG A 217 -3.12 -6.33 5.83
N TYR A 218 -3.72 -7.31 5.17
CA TYR A 218 -3.58 -7.51 3.73
C TYR A 218 -4.95 -7.57 3.06
N LEU A 219 -5.03 -6.99 1.86
CA LEU A 219 -6.16 -7.13 0.95
C LEU A 219 -5.66 -7.59 -0.42
N PHE A 220 -6.50 -8.34 -1.12
CA PHE A 220 -6.16 -9.06 -2.33
C PHE A 220 -7.16 -8.76 -3.46
N ARG A 221 -6.67 -8.69 -4.70
CA ARG A 221 -7.51 -8.52 -5.89
C ARG A 221 -6.94 -9.31 -7.05
N ALA A 222 -7.76 -10.20 -7.62
CA ALA A 222 -7.43 -10.85 -8.90
C ALA A 222 -7.82 -9.97 -10.08
N TRP A 223 -6.99 -9.97 -11.13
CA TRP A 223 -7.30 -9.30 -12.37
C TRP A 223 -6.61 -9.95 -13.58
N ASP A 224 -7.21 -9.74 -14.73
CA ASP A 224 -6.75 -10.21 -16.04
C ASP A 224 -7.05 -9.11 -17.09
N ASN A 225 -6.79 -9.39 -18.37
CA ASN A 225 -7.05 -8.44 -19.46
C ASN A 225 -8.54 -8.11 -19.66
N ASN A 226 -9.45 -8.93 -19.14
CA ASN A 226 -10.90 -8.72 -19.20
C ASN A 226 -11.43 -7.96 -17.97
N SER A 227 -10.60 -7.72 -16.95
CA SER A 227 -11.00 -6.96 -15.77
C SER A 227 -11.29 -5.48 -16.09
N THR A 228 -12.41 -4.99 -15.58
CA THR A 228 -12.79 -3.57 -15.68
C THR A 228 -11.89 -2.68 -14.83
N GLY A 229 -11.89 -1.37 -15.11
CA GLY A 229 -11.01 -0.41 -14.43
C GLY A 229 -9.58 -0.41 -14.97
N VAL A 230 -8.70 0.32 -14.28
CA VAL A 230 -7.26 0.28 -14.53
C VAL A 230 -6.66 -0.70 -13.53
N ASN A 231 -5.90 -1.68 -14.02
CA ASN A 231 -5.18 -2.62 -13.18
C ASN A 231 -3.74 -2.66 -13.72
N GLY A 232 -2.77 -2.24 -12.90
CA GLY A 232 -1.36 -2.17 -13.26
C GLY A 232 -0.48 -2.31 -12.02
N GLU A 233 0.84 -2.19 -12.21
CA GLU A 233 1.83 -2.38 -11.14
C GLU A 233 1.92 -1.16 -10.21
N ASP A 234 1.70 0.04 -10.73
CA ASP A 234 1.78 1.28 -9.93
C ASP A 234 0.43 1.73 -9.37
N VAL A 235 -0.65 1.40 -10.10
CA VAL A 235 -1.99 1.95 -9.85
C VAL A 235 -3.07 0.91 -10.14
N ILE A 236 -4.06 0.86 -9.25
CA ILE A 236 -5.37 0.25 -9.49
C ILE A 236 -6.43 1.34 -9.38
N ALA A 237 -7.34 1.42 -10.36
CA ALA A 237 -8.39 2.44 -10.37
C ALA A 237 -9.74 1.91 -10.84
N SER A 238 -10.79 2.59 -10.38
CA SER A 238 -12.18 2.35 -10.78
C SER A 238 -12.37 2.54 -12.29
N ILE A 239 -13.45 1.98 -12.84
CA ILE A 239 -13.79 2.17 -14.25
C ILE A 239 -14.10 3.65 -14.55
N LEU A 240 -14.67 4.39 -13.58
CA LEU A 240 -14.95 5.80 -13.75
C LEU A 240 -13.70 6.59 -14.11
N ASN A 241 -12.53 6.24 -13.58
CA ASN A 241 -11.26 6.90 -13.94
C ASN A 241 -10.95 6.84 -15.45
N LYS A 242 -11.45 5.83 -16.19
CA LYS A 242 -11.26 5.74 -17.64
C LYS A 242 -12.06 6.85 -18.34
N GLY A 243 -11.40 7.95 -18.66
CA GLY A 243 -11.97 9.06 -19.43
C GLY A 243 -12.68 10.14 -18.59
N ASP A 244 -12.50 10.13 -17.27
CA ASP A 244 -13.09 11.13 -16.38
C ASP A 244 -12.35 12.46 -16.36
N LYS A 245 -12.69 13.31 -17.34
CA LYS A 245 -12.16 14.68 -17.44
C LYS A 245 -12.60 15.60 -16.29
N ALA A 246 -13.66 15.24 -15.57
CA ALA A 246 -14.26 16.06 -14.54
C ALA A 246 -13.79 15.74 -13.11
N ASN A 247 -12.81 14.83 -12.95
CA ASN A 247 -12.31 14.37 -11.64
C ASN A 247 -13.42 13.86 -10.70
N ARG A 248 -14.51 13.31 -11.24
CA ARG A 248 -15.57 12.67 -10.47
C ARG A 248 -15.09 11.44 -9.70
N HIS A 249 -14.01 10.80 -10.15
CA HIS A 249 -13.37 9.71 -9.39
C HIS A 249 -12.82 10.16 -8.02
N LYS A 250 -12.65 11.47 -7.81
CA LYS A 250 -12.28 12.07 -6.50
C LYS A 250 -13.47 12.34 -5.58
N ILE A 251 -14.70 12.10 -6.04
CA ILE A 251 -15.89 12.29 -5.21
C ILE A 251 -16.07 11.06 -4.33
N ASP A 252 -16.00 11.26 -3.02
CA ASP A 252 -16.33 10.27 -2.01
C ASP A 252 -17.83 9.91 -2.08
N ILE A 253 -18.15 8.62 -1.99
CA ILE A 253 -19.50 8.07 -1.97
C ILE A 253 -20.39 8.74 -0.90
N PHE A 254 -19.84 9.15 0.24
CA PHE A 254 -20.59 9.85 1.30
C PHE A 254 -20.87 11.33 1.01
N SER A 255 -20.19 11.90 0.00
CA SER A 255 -20.43 13.25 -0.49
C SER A 255 -21.44 13.30 -1.64
N MET A 256 -21.87 12.14 -2.14
CA MET A 256 -22.89 12.02 -3.19
C MET A 256 -24.31 12.13 -2.62
N ASP A 257 -25.29 12.25 -3.52
CA ASP A 257 -26.69 12.02 -3.17
C ASP A 257 -26.88 10.62 -2.57
N TYR A 258 -27.62 10.52 -1.47
CA TYR A 258 -27.72 9.30 -0.67
C TYR A 258 -28.31 8.12 -1.45
N GLN A 259 -29.32 8.39 -2.29
CA GLN A 259 -29.94 7.35 -3.13
C GLN A 259 -28.98 6.89 -4.23
N LYS A 260 -28.33 7.83 -4.94
CA LYS A 260 -27.34 7.49 -5.98
C LYS A 260 -26.14 6.72 -5.43
N ALA A 261 -25.68 7.07 -4.23
CA ALA A 261 -24.61 6.35 -3.53
C ALA A 261 -25.01 4.89 -3.24
N SER A 262 -26.22 4.68 -2.73
CA SER A 262 -26.76 3.35 -2.49
C SER A 262 -26.89 2.52 -3.76
N GLU A 263 -27.41 3.11 -4.85
CA GLU A 263 -27.55 2.45 -6.15
C GLU A 263 -26.20 2.06 -6.75
N MET A 264 -25.19 2.95 -6.68
CA MET A 264 -23.84 2.64 -7.11
C MET A 264 -23.24 1.47 -6.31
N LEU A 265 -23.41 1.48 -4.98
CA LEU A 265 -22.94 0.39 -4.12
C LEU A 265 -23.64 -0.94 -4.44
N HIS A 266 -24.97 -0.91 -4.61
CA HIS A 266 -25.72 -2.11 -4.99
C HIS A 266 -25.25 -2.66 -6.33
N HIS A 267 -25.17 -1.80 -7.36
CA HIS A 267 -24.70 -2.19 -8.68
C HIS A 267 -23.27 -2.74 -8.64
N HIS A 268 -22.40 -2.18 -7.80
CA HIS A 268 -21.04 -2.67 -7.64
C HIS A 268 -20.99 -4.10 -7.09
N LEU A 269 -21.79 -4.39 -6.06
CA LEU A 269 -21.80 -5.67 -5.36
C LEU A 269 -22.63 -6.75 -6.05
N SER A 270 -23.55 -6.36 -6.94
CA SER A 270 -24.45 -7.26 -7.68
C SER A 270 -23.84 -7.83 -8.96
N LYS A 271 -22.68 -7.32 -9.39
CA LYS A 271 -22.10 -7.64 -10.70
C LYS A 271 -21.89 -9.14 -10.90
N SER A 272 -22.43 -9.65 -12.01
CA SER A 272 -21.81 -10.76 -12.74
C SER A 272 -20.49 -10.27 -13.34
N ALA A 273 -19.55 -11.18 -13.58
CA ALA A 273 -18.14 -10.90 -13.89
C ALA A 273 -17.83 -9.93 -15.06
N PHE A 274 -18.84 -9.37 -15.74
CA PHE A 274 -18.72 -8.60 -17.00
C PHE A 274 -19.50 -7.27 -17.05
N GLY A 275 -20.22 -6.86 -15.98
CA GLY A 275 -21.12 -5.70 -16.04
C GLY A 275 -20.72 -4.52 -15.14
N SER A 276 -19.84 -3.62 -15.59
CA SER A 276 -19.56 -2.38 -14.85
C SER A 276 -20.22 -1.16 -15.50
N LEU A 277 -20.96 -0.37 -14.71
CA LEU A 277 -21.40 0.96 -15.13
C LEU A 277 -20.17 1.87 -15.25
N VAL A 278 -20.12 2.68 -16.31
CA VAL A 278 -19.06 3.68 -16.53
C VAL A 278 -19.00 4.71 -15.39
N THR A 279 -20.06 4.83 -14.60
CA THR A 279 -20.16 5.74 -13.44
C THR A 279 -19.63 5.16 -12.13
N ASP A 280 -19.20 3.89 -12.12
CA ASP A 280 -18.78 3.23 -10.88
C ASP A 280 -17.39 3.68 -10.43
N ASN A 281 -17.35 4.31 -9.25
CA ASN A 281 -16.13 4.80 -8.63
C ASN A 281 -15.47 3.81 -7.65
N LEU A 282 -15.99 2.59 -7.52
CA LEU A 282 -15.55 1.61 -6.54
C LEU A 282 -14.63 0.55 -7.15
N VAL A 283 -13.77 -0.03 -6.33
CA VAL A 283 -12.88 -1.16 -6.67
C VAL A 283 -12.96 -2.21 -5.57
N SER A 284 -13.36 -3.44 -5.92
CA SER A 284 -13.36 -4.57 -4.99
C SER A 284 -11.97 -5.09 -4.66
N TRP A 285 -11.83 -5.44 -3.39
CA TRP A 285 -10.73 -6.14 -2.74
C TRP A 285 -11.31 -7.22 -1.83
N SER A 286 -10.52 -8.22 -1.48
CA SER A 286 -10.90 -9.25 -0.52
C SER A 286 -9.82 -9.40 0.55
N SER A 287 -10.21 -9.55 1.81
CA SER A 287 -9.29 -9.93 2.89
C SER A 287 -8.87 -11.40 2.82
N SER A 288 -9.60 -12.22 2.05
CA SER A 288 -9.36 -13.66 1.91
C SER A 288 -8.56 -13.97 0.64
N LEU A 289 -7.25 -14.20 0.79
CA LEU A 289 -6.42 -14.70 -0.31
C LEU A 289 -6.95 -16.05 -0.83
N MET A 290 -7.45 -16.91 0.06
CA MET A 290 -8.09 -18.18 -0.26
C MET A 290 -9.25 -18.01 -1.25
N PHE A 291 -10.13 -17.03 -1.00
CA PHE A 291 -11.21 -16.68 -1.92
C PHE A 291 -10.67 -16.17 -3.27
N VAL A 292 -9.66 -15.29 -3.25
CA VAL A 292 -9.10 -14.70 -4.47
C VAL A 292 -8.40 -15.74 -5.35
N ILE A 293 -7.69 -16.71 -4.75
CA ILE A 293 -7.12 -17.86 -5.46
C ILE A 293 -8.22 -18.69 -6.13
N GLN A 294 -9.27 -19.04 -5.38
CA GLN A 294 -10.37 -19.82 -5.97
C GLN A 294 -11.12 -19.05 -7.06
N TYR A 295 -11.29 -17.74 -6.88
CA TYR A 295 -11.87 -16.88 -7.90
C TYR A 295 -11.00 -16.83 -9.16
N ALA A 296 -9.68 -16.80 -9.02
CA ALA A 296 -8.75 -16.89 -10.13
C ALA A 296 -8.84 -18.26 -10.83
N ASN A 297 -8.87 -19.38 -10.09
CA ASN A 297 -9.10 -20.71 -10.65
C ASN A 297 -10.39 -20.79 -11.48
N TRP A 298 -11.50 -20.29 -10.92
CA TRP A 298 -12.78 -20.27 -11.62
C TRP A 298 -12.71 -19.41 -12.89
N ARG A 299 -12.13 -18.21 -12.82
CA ARG A 299 -11.96 -17.33 -13.99
C ARG A 299 -11.16 -18.01 -15.10
N LEU A 300 -10.05 -18.65 -14.73
CA LEU A 300 -9.18 -19.36 -15.66
C LEU A 300 -9.93 -20.48 -16.39
N CYS A 301 -10.88 -21.14 -15.72
CA CYS A 301 -11.65 -22.25 -16.28
C CYS A 301 -12.90 -21.82 -17.07
N ASN A 302 -13.52 -20.68 -16.75
CA ASN A 302 -14.88 -20.35 -17.23
C ASN A 302 -14.97 -19.10 -18.09
N THR A 303 -13.90 -18.32 -18.25
CA THR A 303 -13.92 -17.19 -19.18
C THR A 303 -13.10 -17.50 -20.42
N TRP A 304 -13.42 -16.82 -21.53
CA TRP A 304 -12.66 -16.93 -22.78
C TRP A 304 -11.30 -16.25 -22.61
N HIS A 305 -10.38 -16.94 -21.94
CA HIS A 305 -8.99 -16.55 -21.86
C HIS A 305 -8.21 -17.15 -23.02
N ASN A 306 -7.30 -16.36 -23.58
CA ASN A 306 -6.19 -16.93 -24.33
C ASN A 306 -5.37 -17.80 -23.35
N PRO A 307 -5.01 -19.05 -23.66
CA PRO A 307 -4.20 -19.90 -22.80
C PRO A 307 -2.86 -19.27 -22.33
N GLN A 308 -2.39 -18.24 -23.05
CA GLN A 308 -1.20 -17.49 -22.69
C GLN A 308 -1.44 -16.43 -21.60
N ASP A 309 -2.67 -15.95 -21.42
CA ASP A 309 -3.02 -14.96 -20.41
C ASP A 309 -3.11 -15.63 -19.03
N ASP A 310 -2.28 -15.15 -18.10
CA ASP A 310 -2.32 -15.59 -16.70
C ASP A 310 -3.13 -14.59 -15.86
N ILE A 311 -3.73 -15.08 -14.77
CA ILE A 311 -4.48 -14.24 -13.84
C ILE A 311 -3.51 -13.71 -12.80
N ARG A 312 -3.45 -12.40 -12.67
CA ARG A 312 -2.63 -11.72 -11.68
C ARG A 312 -3.42 -11.54 -10.39
N ILE A 313 -2.74 -11.62 -9.26
CA ILE A 313 -3.28 -11.31 -7.94
C ILE A 313 -2.40 -10.20 -7.38
N CYS A 314 -3.01 -9.07 -7.04
CA CYS A 314 -2.37 -7.98 -6.33
C CYS A 314 -2.66 -8.13 -4.84
N ALA A 315 -1.62 -8.06 -4.01
CA ALA A 315 -1.72 -8.01 -2.57
C ALA A 315 -1.24 -6.64 -2.08
N VAL A 316 -2.03 -5.95 -1.25
CA VAL A 316 -1.66 -4.65 -0.67
C VAL A 316 -1.52 -4.77 0.85
N ASP A 317 -0.56 -4.05 1.42
CA ASP A 317 -0.40 -3.90 2.87
C ASP A 317 -1.18 -2.66 3.34
N THR A 318 -2.33 -2.88 3.98
CA THR A 318 -3.28 -1.82 4.33
C THR A 318 -2.72 -0.83 5.35
N ALA A 319 -1.70 -1.22 6.13
CA ALA A 319 -1.06 -0.31 7.08
C ALA A 319 -0.19 0.76 6.39
N LYS A 320 0.11 0.60 5.10
CA LYS A 320 0.82 1.61 4.28
C LYS A 320 -0.12 2.62 3.61
N PHE A 321 -1.42 2.55 3.91
CA PHE A 321 -2.46 3.42 3.37
C PHE A 321 -3.12 4.23 4.48
N PRO A 322 -3.59 5.46 4.17
CA PRO A 322 -4.32 6.27 5.13
C PRO A 322 -5.62 5.58 5.58
N LEU A 323 -6.09 5.85 6.80
CA LEU A 323 -7.39 5.36 7.26
C LEU A 323 -8.50 5.91 6.35
N GLY A 324 -9.52 5.09 6.12
CA GLY A 324 -10.57 5.40 5.17
C GLY A 324 -10.19 5.16 3.71
N GLN A 325 -9.00 4.62 3.40
CA GLN A 325 -8.68 4.20 2.03
C GLN A 325 -9.50 2.99 1.57
N PHE A 326 -9.81 2.10 2.52
CA PHE A 326 -10.61 0.90 2.31
C PHE A 326 -11.80 0.90 3.25
N ALA A 327 -12.94 0.44 2.77
CA ALA A 327 -14.15 0.30 3.56
C ALA A 327 -14.80 -1.06 3.32
N ARG A 328 -15.26 -1.70 4.39
CA ARG A 328 -15.94 -2.99 4.32
C ARG A 328 -17.28 -2.86 3.60
N ASP A 329 -17.58 -3.79 2.68
CA ASP A 329 -18.87 -3.82 1.95
C ASP A 329 -20.09 -3.83 2.90
N MET A 330 -20.06 -4.68 3.93
CA MET A 330 -21.13 -4.79 4.92
C MET A 330 -21.32 -3.51 5.73
N TRP A 331 -20.22 -2.79 6.03
CA TRP A 331 -20.30 -1.50 6.71
C TRP A 331 -20.94 -0.44 5.80
N LEU A 332 -20.53 -0.37 4.53
CA LEU A 332 -21.13 0.53 3.55
C LEU A 332 -22.62 0.22 3.31
N LEU A 333 -22.99 -1.06 3.20
CA LEU A 333 -24.39 -1.46 3.06
C LEU A 333 -25.25 -1.00 4.24
N LYS A 334 -24.72 -1.10 5.47
CA LYS A 334 -25.38 -0.55 6.67
C LYS A 334 -25.42 0.97 6.65
N ALA A 335 -24.38 1.63 6.16
CA ALA A 335 -24.31 3.10 6.04
C ALA A 335 -25.42 3.66 5.13
N PHE A 336 -25.74 2.93 4.06
CA PHE A 336 -26.81 3.28 3.12
C PHE A 336 -28.14 2.55 3.37
N ARG A 337 -28.41 2.07 4.60
CA ARG A 337 -29.60 1.23 4.91
C ARG A 337 -30.95 1.92 4.76
N ASN A 338 -30.99 3.25 4.78
CA ASN A 338 -32.24 4.03 4.72
C ASN A 338 -32.62 4.43 3.29
N ALA A 339 -31.90 3.96 2.27
CA ALA A 339 -32.20 4.24 0.88
C ALA A 339 -33.45 3.47 0.42
N GLN A 340 -34.06 3.92 -0.66
CA GLN A 340 -35.18 3.19 -1.26
C GLN A 340 -34.62 2.03 -2.07
N PHE A 341 -35.06 0.80 -1.76
CA PHE A 341 -34.56 -0.41 -2.39
C PHE A 341 -35.59 -1.08 -3.30
N ARG A 342 -35.15 -1.56 -4.46
CA ARG A 342 -35.91 -2.52 -5.27
C ARG A 342 -35.83 -3.92 -4.66
N PRO A 343 -36.77 -4.83 -4.99
CA PRO A 343 -36.73 -6.21 -4.49
C PRO A 343 -35.41 -6.95 -4.77
N GLU A 344 -34.80 -6.76 -5.94
CA GLU A 344 -33.48 -7.34 -6.25
C GLU A 344 -32.37 -6.86 -5.30
N GLU A 345 -32.44 -5.61 -4.84
CA GLU A 345 -31.44 -5.01 -3.95
C GLU A 345 -31.51 -5.55 -2.54
N LEU A 346 -32.72 -5.81 -2.07
CA LEU A 346 -32.98 -6.46 -0.78
C LEU A 346 -32.42 -7.88 -0.76
N GLN A 347 -32.50 -8.62 -1.86
CA GLN A 347 -31.99 -9.99 -1.95
C GLN A 347 -30.46 -10.04 -1.80
N ILE A 348 -29.73 -9.16 -2.48
CA ILE A 348 -28.27 -9.08 -2.36
C ILE A 348 -27.85 -8.60 -0.98
N ARG A 349 -28.55 -7.61 -0.42
CA ARG A 349 -28.34 -7.19 0.97
C ARG A 349 -28.53 -8.35 1.95
N LYS A 350 -29.56 -9.17 1.78
CA LYS A 350 -29.79 -10.36 2.60
C LYS A 350 -28.67 -11.39 2.45
N LEU A 351 -28.23 -11.64 1.21
CA LEU A 351 -27.10 -12.54 0.94
C LEU A 351 -25.82 -12.07 1.65
N ARG A 352 -25.50 -10.78 1.59
CA ARG A 352 -24.27 -10.21 2.16
C ARG A 352 -24.33 -10.01 3.68
N LEU A 353 -25.46 -9.57 4.21
CA LEU A 353 -25.59 -9.19 5.62
C LEU A 353 -26.05 -10.33 6.53
N VAL A 354 -26.71 -11.36 5.98
CA VAL A 354 -27.32 -12.45 6.79
C VAL A 354 -26.64 -13.79 6.54
N LEU A 355 -26.30 -14.12 5.30
CA LEU A 355 -25.75 -15.43 4.95
C LEU A 355 -24.21 -15.46 5.08
N THR A 356 -23.73 -15.55 6.32
CA THR A 356 -22.30 -15.48 6.68
C THR A 356 -21.40 -16.52 5.98
N GLY A 357 -21.95 -17.64 5.51
CA GLY A 357 -21.19 -18.66 4.75
C GLY A 357 -20.68 -18.16 3.39
N PHE A 358 -21.27 -17.10 2.84
CA PHE A 358 -20.87 -16.47 1.58
C PHE A 358 -20.05 -15.20 1.79
N ASP A 359 -19.52 -14.99 2.99
CA ASP A 359 -18.65 -13.85 3.22
C ASP A 359 -17.30 -14.04 2.51
N ASN A 360 -17.07 -13.23 1.49
CA ASN A 360 -15.83 -13.25 0.71
C ASN A 360 -14.76 -12.30 1.26
N GLY A 361 -15.01 -11.65 2.40
CA GLY A 361 -14.07 -10.70 2.97
C GLY A 361 -14.01 -9.38 2.19
N GLU A 362 -15.10 -8.92 1.59
CA GLU A 362 -15.04 -7.85 0.58
C GLU A 362 -14.84 -6.44 1.17
N TYR A 363 -13.82 -5.76 0.66
CA TYR A 363 -13.48 -4.36 0.94
C TYR A 363 -13.50 -3.56 -0.35
N LEU A 364 -13.86 -2.29 -0.28
CA LEU A 364 -13.89 -1.38 -1.42
C LEU A 364 -12.86 -0.28 -1.23
N SER A 365 -12.22 0.15 -2.33
CA SER A 365 -11.52 1.44 -2.42
C SER A 365 -12.23 2.34 -3.43
N GLN A 366 -11.97 3.65 -3.40
CA GLN A 366 -12.58 4.63 -4.33
C GLN A 366 -11.54 5.24 -5.26
N GLY A 367 -11.95 5.57 -6.48
CA GLY A 367 -11.14 6.33 -7.43
C GLY A 367 -9.85 5.62 -7.81
N VAL A 368 -8.72 6.24 -7.48
CA VAL A 368 -7.37 5.80 -7.86
C VAL A 368 -6.61 5.38 -6.60
N LEU A 369 -6.16 4.13 -6.56
CA LEU A 369 -5.28 3.61 -5.53
C LEU A 369 -3.86 3.48 -6.08
N HIS A 370 -2.94 4.25 -5.52
CA HIS A 370 -1.52 4.14 -5.83
C HIS A 370 -0.89 3.03 -5.01
N ILE A 371 -0.40 1.97 -5.65
CA ILE A 371 0.05 0.75 -4.98
C ILE A 371 1.57 0.51 -5.06
N ASN A 372 2.29 1.36 -5.79
CA ASN A 372 3.76 1.31 -5.85
C ASN A 372 4.37 1.33 -4.43
N GLU A 373 5.40 0.51 -4.20
CA GLU A 373 6.11 0.29 -2.91
C GLU A 373 5.25 -0.25 -1.74
N ARG A 374 3.95 -0.47 -1.99
CA ARG A 374 2.95 -0.83 -0.98
C ARG A 374 2.18 -2.11 -1.30
N SER A 375 2.57 -2.76 -2.39
CA SER A 375 1.93 -3.96 -2.90
C SER A 375 2.95 -4.92 -3.47
N CYS A 376 2.51 -6.16 -3.69
CA CYS A 376 3.17 -7.09 -4.57
C CYS A 376 2.14 -7.67 -5.55
N THR A 377 2.57 -7.92 -6.79
CA THR A 377 1.75 -8.63 -7.78
C THR A 377 2.38 -9.98 -8.06
N LEU A 378 1.53 -11.00 -8.03
CA LEU A 378 1.87 -12.39 -8.31
C LEU A 378 0.91 -12.96 -9.34
N SER A 379 1.19 -14.13 -9.87
CA SER A 379 0.32 -14.79 -10.84
C SER A 379 -0.17 -16.14 -10.33
N LEU A 380 -1.34 -16.58 -10.80
CA LEU A 380 -1.90 -17.88 -10.43
C LEU A 380 -0.97 -19.02 -10.85
N ARG A 381 -0.36 -18.93 -12.03
CA ARG A 381 0.69 -19.87 -12.46
C ARG A 381 1.93 -19.81 -11.57
N GLY A 382 2.32 -18.63 -11.09
CA GLY A 382 3.41 -18.45 -10.14
C GLY A 382 3.15 -19.18 -8.82
N LEU A 383 1.95 -19.03 -8.25
CA LEU A 383 1.52 -19.75 -7.05
C LEU A 383 1.57 -21.26 -7.25
N LYS A 384 1.02 -21.74 -8.36
CA LYS A 384 1.10 -23.15 -8.75
C LYS A 384 2.55 -23.63 -8.77
N ASN A 385 3.41 -22.96 -9.54
CA ASN A 385 4.81 -23.37 -9.73
C ASN A 385 5.64 -23.31 -8.45
N ALA A 386 5.22 -22.50 -7.47
CA ALA A 386 5.85 -22.39 -6.16
C ALA A 386 5.35 -23.45 -5.15
N GLY A 387 4.39 -24.29 -5.52
CA GLY A 387 3.92 -25.44 -4.71
C GLY A 387 2.58 -25.23 -4.02
N LEU A 388 1.75 -24.27 -4.46
CA LEU A 388 0.44 -24.04 -3.82
C LEU A 388 -0.44 -25.30 -3.83
N TRP A 389 -0.42 -26.06 -4.93
CA TRP A 389 -1.20 -27.29 -5.06
C TRP A 389 -0.59 -28.47 -4.30
N ASP A 390 0.71 -28.41 -3.96
CA ASP A 390 1.32 -29.40 -3.08
C ASP A 390 0.91 -29.14 -1.62
N LEU A 391 0.80 -27.86 -1.22
CA LEU A 391 0.36 -27.46 0.10
C LEU A 391 -1.16 -27.63 0.30
N TYR A 392 -1.94 -27.33 -0.74
CA TYR A 392 -3.40 -27.40 -0.77
C TYR A 392 -3.89 -28.03 -2.09
N PRO A 393 -3.90 -29.38 -2.18
CA PRO A 393 -4.34 -30.11 -3.37
C PRO A 393 -5.76 -29.78 -3.82
N GLU A 394 -6.61 -29.30 -2.91
CA GLU A 394 -7.98 -28.88 -3.20
C GLU A 394 -8.07 -27.69 -4.18
N PHE A 395 -6.97 -26.95 -4.40
CA PHE A 395 -6.91 -25.92 -5.44
C PHE A 395 -6.45 -26.41 -6.81
N ASN A 396 -6.12 -27.70 -6.94
CA ASN A 396 -5.57 -28.25 -8.17
C ASN A 396 -6.65 -28.45 -9.24
N ILE A 397 -6.77 -27.46 -10.12
CA ILE A 397 -7.69 -27.51 -11.27
C ILE A 397 -7.22 -28.43 -12.41
N ASN A 398 -5.92 -28.77 -12.44
CA ASN A 398 -5.34 -29.55 -13.53
C ASN A 398 -5.74 -31.03 -13.46
N ASP A 399 -5.75 -31.58 -12.25
CA ASP A 399 -6.11 -32.98 -12.03
C ASP A 399 -7.62 -33.16 -11.81
N ALA A 400 -8.36 -32.05 -11.72
CA ALA A 400 -9.80 -32.04 -11.55
C ALA A 400 -10.54 -32.24 -12.89
N LYS A 401 -11.63 -33.02 -12.85
CA LYS A 401 -12.57 -33.16 -13.97
C LYS A 401 -13.17 -31.80 -14.36
N HIS A 402 -13.55 -31.64 -15.62
CA HIS A 402 -14.08 -30.37 -16.14
C HIS A 402 -15.29 -29.81 -15.38
N ASP A 403 -16.15 -30.68 -14.85
CA ASP A 403 -17.35 -30.35 -14.10
C ASP A 403 -17.13 -30.23 -12.58
N ALA A 404 -15.90 -30.47 -12.09
CA ALA A 404 -15.58 -30.42 -10.67
C ALA A 404 -15.79 -29.02 -10.09
N ASP A 405 -16.24 -28.96 -8.83
CA ASP A 405 -16.59 -27.70 -8.15
C ASP A 405 -15.44 -26.70 -8.07
N VAL A 406 -14.19 -27.17 -7.93
CA VAL A 406 -12.99 -26.31 -7.96
C VAL A 406 -12.85 -25.55 -9.29
N ARG A 407 -13.41 -26.06 -10.37
CA ARG A 407 -13.42 -25.43 -11.69
C ARG A 407 -14.69 -24.62 -11.92
N THR A 408 -15.86 -25.10 -11.49
CA THR A 408 -17.16 -24.54 -11.89
C THR A 408 -17.75 -23.56 -10.87
N GLN A 409 -17.32 -23.61 -9.61
CA GLN A 409 -17.86 -22.81 -8.51
C GLN A 409 -16.75 -22.01 -7.82
N TRP A 410 -17.01 -20.75 -7.46
CA TRP A 410 -16.06 -19.96 -6.65
C TRP A 410 -16.54 -19.72 -5.22
N THR A 411 -17.69 -19.06 -5.03
CA THR A 411 -18.22 -18.72 -3.69
C THR A 411 -18.59 -19.97 -2.89
N SER A 412 -19.36 -20.87 -3.50
CA SER A 412 -19.81 -22.10 -2.86
C SER A 412 -18.66 -23.05 -2.54
N TYR A 413 -17.65 -23.14 -3.43
CA TYR A 413 -16.47 -23.98 -3.19
C TYR A 413 -15.62 -23.46 -2.04
N VAL A 414 -15.41 -22.13 -1.95
CA VAL A 414 -14.72 -21.52 -0.79
C VAL A 414 -15.48 -21.79 0.51
N ASN A 415 -16.81 -21.72 0.51
CA ASN A 415 -17.62 -22.07 1.67
C ASN A 415 -17.44 -23.55 2.07
N TYR A 416 -17.40 -24.47 1.09
CA TYR A 416 -17.08 -25.88 1.32
C TYR A 416 -15.68 -26.06 1.93
N LEU A 417 -14.65 -25.43 1.36
CA LEU A 417 -13.29 -25.49 1.90
C LEU A 417 -13.23 -24.99 3.35
N ARG A 418 -13.91 -23.87 3.66
CA ARG A 418 -14.00 -23.36 5.04
C ARG A 418 -14.69 -24.31 6.00
N GLN A 419 -15.55 -25.21 5.54
CA GLN A 419 -16.17 -26.22 6.40
C GLN A 419 -15.21 -27.37 6.65
N VAL A 420 -14.58 -27.91 5.60
CA VAL A 420 -13.65 -29.04 5.71
C VAL A 420 -12.37 -28.64 6.45
N TRP A 421 -11.82 -27.46 6.18
CA TRP A 421 -10.59 -26.94 6.78
C TRP A 421 -10.78 -26.33 8.18
N ARG A 422 -11.93 -26.58 8.83
CA ARG A 422 -12.11 -26.37 10.29
C ARG A 422 -11.60 -27.55 11.12
N VAL A 423 -11.42 -28.73 10.52
CA VAL A 423 -10.92 -29.90 11.23
C VAL A 423 -9.45 -29.68 11.59
N VAL A 424 -9.16 -29.61 12.89
CA VAL A 424 -7.81 -29.34 13.42
C VAL A 424 -6.86 -30.48 13.01
N ARG A 425 -5.75 -30.14 12.37
CA ARG A 425 -4.68 -31.10 12.04
C ARG A 425 -3.32 -30.66 12.61
N LYS A 426 -2.41 -31.62 12.80
CA LYS A 426 -0.99 -31.30 13.07
C LYS A 426 -0.34 -30.72 11.83
N THR A 427 0.82 -30.09 12.00
CA THR A 427 1.58 -29.48 10.89
C THR A 427 2.84 -30.28 10.60
N THR A 428 3.16 -30.49 9.34
CA THR A 428 4.41 -31.17 8.95
C THR A 428 5.51 -30.17 8.61
N LYS A 429 6.77 -30.59 8.72
CA LYS A 429 7.93 -29.76 8.31
C LYS A 429 7.91 -29.45 6.80
N ALA A 430 7.40 -30.38 6.00
CA ALA A 430 7.24 -30.18 4.56
C ALA A 430 6.24 -29.06 4.24
N GLU A 431 5.11 -28.99 4.96
CA GLU A 431 4.14 -27.90 4.81
C GLU A 431 4.73 -26.55 5.19
N LEU A 432 5.50 -26.47 6.29
CA LEU A 432 6.19 -25.24 6.69
C LEU A 432 7.17 -24.77 5.62
N GLN A 433 8.00 -25.68 5.10
CA GLN A 433 8.96 -25.37 4.06
C GLN A 433 8.29 -24.94 2.76
N CYS A 434 7.17 -25.57 2.40
CA CYS A 434 6.37 -25.21 1.24
C CYS A 434 5.78 -23.79 1.39
N ALA A 435 5.15 -23.49 2.54
CA ALA A 435 4.59 -22.17 2.82
C ALA A 435 5.66 -21.06 2.80
N LEU A 436 6.84 -21.31 3.38
CA LEU A 436 7.97 -20.37 3.34
C LEU A 436 8.53 -20.16 1.93
N ASN A 437 8.58 -21.22 1.12
CA ASN A 437 9.00 -21.13 -0.29
C ASN A 437 7.97 -20.36 -1.14
N LEU A 438 6.66 -20.58 -0.91
CA LEU A 438 5.58 -19.82 -1.51
C LEU A 438 5.68 -18.33 -1.16
N ALA A 439 5.84 -18.02 0.13
CA ALA A 439 6.03 -16.66 0.63
C ALA A 439 7.20 -15.96 -0.07
N LEU A 440 8.36 -16.60 -0.10
CA LEU A 440 9.58 -16.06 -0.71
C LEU A 440 9.42 -15.79 -2.21
N LYS A 441 8.83 -16.73 -2.96
CA LYS A 441 8.75 -16.66 -4.42
C LYS A 441 7.61 -15.78 -4.93
N CYS A 442 6.50 -15.72 -4.19
CA CYS A 442 5.26 -15.10 -4.68
C CYS A 442 4.94 -13.76 -4.01
N PHE A 443 5.56 -13.41 -2.89
CA PHE A 443 5.25 -12.18 -2.15
C PHE A 443 6.50 -11.30 -1.95
N PRO A 444 7.17 -10.88 -3.03
CA PRO A 444 8.36 -10.04 -2.92
C PRO A 444 8.03 -8.71 -2.22
N GLY A 445 8.91 -8.28 -1.32
CA GLY A 445 8.75 -7.03 -0.57
C GLY A 445 7.86 -7.13 0.68
N PHE A 446 7.27 -8.29 0.96
CA PHE A 446 6.60 -8.59 2.22
C PHE A 446 7.45 -9.49 3.12
N ASP A 447 7.17 -9.44 4.43
CA ASP A 447 7.85 -10.32 5.39
C ASP A 447 7.49 -11.79 5.11
N GLN A 448 8.53 -12.60 4.92
CA GLN A 448 8.38 -14.00 4.53
C GLN A 448 7.60 -14.82 5.56
N ASP A 449 7.86 -14.58 6.85
CA ASP A 449 7.21 -15.33 7.93
C ASP A 449 5.74 -14.91 8.07
N ASP A 450 5.45 -13.61 7.94
CA ASP A 450 4.07 -13.09 7.94
C ASP A 450 3.23 -13.67 6.78
N MET A 451 3.81 -13.76 5.58
CA MET A 451 3.15 -14.35 4.40
C MET A 451 2.99 -15.87 4.52
N ALA A 452 4.01 -16.57 5.04
CA ALA A 452 3.91 -18.00 5.28
C ALA A 452 2.84 -18.32 6.33
N LEU A 453 2.74 -17.51 7.38
CA LEU A 453 1.69 -17.63 8.38
C LEU A 453 0.29 -17.43 7.77
N LEU A 454 0.14 -16.42 6.90
CA LEU A 454 -1.11 -16.17 6.18
C LEU A 454 -1.54 -17.37 5.35
N LEU A 455 -0.61 -17.98 4.59
CA LEU A 455 -0.86 -19.18 3.80
C LEU A 455 -1.26 -20.36 4.69
N LEU A 456 -0.51 -20.62 5.78
CA LEU A 456 -0.78 -21.72 6.70
C LEU A 456 -2.14 -21.59 7.41
N SER A 457 -2.66 -20.36 7.53
CA SER A 457 -3.95 -20.04 8.19
C SER A 457 -5.19 -20.38 7.35
N PHE A 458 -5.02 -20.84 6.11
CA PHE A 458 -6.13 -21.34 5.28
C PHE A 458 -6.82 -22.55 5.91
N CYS A 459 -6.08 -23.36 6.69
CA CYS A 459 -6.62 -24.50 7.41
C CYS A 459 -6.37 -24.42 8.91
N GLU A 460 -7.22 -25.07 9.70
CA GLU A 460 -7.06 -25.18 11.15
C GLU A 460 -5.87 -26.09 11.48
N ARG A 461 -4.86 -25.51 12.15
CA ARG A 461 -3.65 -26.22 12.56
C ARG A 461 -3.55 -26.21 14.07
N LYS A 462 -3.20 -27.35 14.66
CA LYS A 462 -3.08 -27.49 16.11
C LYS A 462 -1.92 -26.63 16.61
N PRO A 463 -2.17 -25.65 17.51
CA PRO A 463 -1.09 -24.88 18.11
C PRO A 463 -0.25 -25.76 19.05
N SER A 464 1.03 -25.43 19.20
CA SER A 464 1.96 -26.11 20.13
C SER A 464 1.66 -25.83 21.62
N PHE A 465 0.75 -24.89 21.89
CA PHE A 465 0.40 -24.41 23.22
C PHE A 465 -1.06 -24.79 23.55
N GLN A 466 -1.32 -25.08 24.84
CA GLN A 466 -2.70 -25.23 25.32
C GLN A 466 -3.45 -23.90 25.14
N ASN A 467 -4.70 -24.00 24.65
CA ASN A 467 -5.60 -22.93 24.22
C ASN A 467 -5.40 -21.59 24.96
N PRO A 468 -4.93 -20.50 24.32
CA PRO A 468 -4.49 -19.28 25.03
C PRO A 468 -5.58 -18.21 25.15
N PHE A 469 -6.83 -18.50 24.77
CA PHE A 469 -7.88 -17.47 24.64
C PHE A 469 -9.04 -17.58 25.64
N ALA A 470 -8.94 -18.43 26.66
CA ALA A 470 -9.87 -18.34 27.79
C ALA A 470 -9.69 -17.01 28.55
N ASP A 471 -8.45 -16.51 28.63
CA ASP A 471 -8.08 -15.39 29.51
C ASP A 471 -7.68 -14.09 28.76
N LEU A 472 -7.57 -14.13 27.43
CA LEU A 472 -7.19 -12.97 26.59
C LEU A 472 -8.36 -12.33 25.83
N LEU A 473 -9.59 -12.83 25.99
CA LEU A 473 -10.76 -12.01 25.68
C LEU A 473 -10.83 -10.94 26.77
N PRO A 474 -10.71 -9.63 26.44
CA PRO A 474 -11.05 -8.63 27.41
C PRO A 474 -12.50 -8.86 27.85
N SER A 475 -12.73 -8.89 29.17
CA SER A 475 -14.07 -8.76 29.77
C SER A 475 -14.66 -7.36 29.55
N GLY A 476 -13.94 -6.49 28.85
CA GLY A 476 -14.44 -5.22 28.32
C GLY A 476 -14.89 -5.40 26.87
N GLU A 477 -16.13 -5.00 26.61
CA GLU A 477 -16.75 -4.79 25.31
C GLU A 477 -15.70 -4.59 24.19
N VAL A 478 -15.41 -5.65 23.43
CA VAL A 478 -15.00 -5.47 22.04
C VAL A 478 -16.16 -4.68 21.45
N GLU A 479 -15.97 -3.38 21.19
CA GLU A 479 -16.93 -2.56 20.42
C GLU A 479 -17.40 -3.47 19.29
N ASP A 480 -18.68 -3.85 19.33
CA ASP A 480 -19.29 -4.87 18.47
C ASP A 480 -18.95 -4.53 17.02
N ILE A 481 -17.86 -5.10 16.51
CA ILE A 481 -17.48 -4.99 15.12
C ILE A 481 -18.62 -5.73 14.45
N GLY A 482 -19.59 -4.98 13.92
CA GLY A 482 -20.88 -5.53 13.49
C GLY A 482 -20.80 -6.54 12.32
N TYR A 483 -19.62 -7.09 12.04
CA TYR A 483 -19.36 -8.21 11.14
C TYR A 483 -18.09 -8.97 11.59
N LYS A 484 -18.03 -10.27 11.29
CA LYS A 484 -16.85 -11.13 11.52
C LYS A 484 -16.10 -11.32 10.21
N GLU A 485 -14.78 -11.24 10.23
CA GLU A 485 -13.94 -11.60 9.07
C GLU A 485 -14.08 -13.10 8.72
N PRO A 486 -13.74 -13.50 7.48
CA PRO A 486 -13.64 -14.92 7.13
C PRO A 486 -12.73 -15.71 8.08
N ALA A 487 -13.05 -16.99 8.28
CA ALA A 487 -12.41 -17.83 9.28
C ALA A 487 -10.87 -17.85 9.16
N GLU A 488 -10.35 -18.00 7.96
CA GLU A 488 -8.91 -17.98 7.66
C GLU A 488 -8.24 -16.64 7.95
N VAL A 489 -8.95 -15.53 7.76
CA VAL A 489 -8.45 -14.17 8.04
C VAL A 489 -8.40 -13.92 9.54
N HIS A 490 -9.44 -14.37 10.25
CA HIS A 490 -9.48 -14.31 11.71
C HIS A 490 -8.37 -15.15 12.34
N ARG A 491 -8.15 -16.38 11.86
CA ARG A 491 -7.04 -17.25 12.32
C ARG A 491 -5.68 -16.60 12.11
N TYR A 492 -5.43 -16.07 10.92
CA TYR A 492 -4.20 -15.35 10.62
C TYR A 492 -3.98 -14.18 11.60
N SER A 493 -5.00 -13.34 11.80
CA SER A 493 -4.90 -12.14 12.65
C SER A 493 -4.56 -12.51 14.09
N THR A 494 -5.20 -13.57 14.60
CA THR A 494 -4.96 -14.11 15.94
C THR A 494 -3.56 -14.68 16.10
N LEU A 495 -3.10 -15.50 15.14
CA LEU A 495 -1.77 -16.12 15.19
C LEU A 495 -0.64 -15.12 14.98
N ARG A 496 -0.85 -14.06 14.18
CA ARG A 496 0.15 -13.05 13.87
C ARG A 496 0.64 -12.32 15.11
N ASN A 497 -0.29 -11.95 16.00
CA ASN A 497 0.04 -11.32 17.28
C ASN A 497 0.97 -12.24 18.10
N ARG A 498 0.67 -13.54 18.15
CA ARG A 498 1.50 -14.51 18.87
C ARG A 498 2.86 -14.72 18.22
N MET A 499 2.90 -14.87 16.90
CA MET A 499 4.14 -15.03 16.13
C MET A 499 5.07 -13.82 16.35
N THR A 500 4.51 -12.61 16.40
CA THR A 500 5.27 -11.39 16.69
C THR A 500 5.91 -11.45 18.08
N GLN A 501 5.16 -11.84 19.11
CA GLN A 501 5.69 -11.98 20.47
C GLN A 501 6.74 -13.09 20.58
N LEU A 502 6.52 -14.24 19.93
CA LEU A 502 7.47 -15.35 19.90
C LEU A 502 8.77 -14.99 19.19
N SER A 503 8.68 -14.29 18.06
CA SER A 503 9.86 -13.84 17.31
C SER A 503 10.68 -12.84 18.13
N LEU A 504 10.03 -11.88 18.82
CA LEU A 504 10.70 -10.95 19.73
C LEU A 504 11.36 -11.65 20.92
N ALA A 505 10.71 -12.65 21.51
CA ALA A 505 11.23 -13.35 22.68
C ALA A 505 12.35 -14.36 22.36
N SER A 506 12.24 -15.08 21.24
CA SER A 506 13.16 -16.17 20.90
C SER A 506 14.25 -15.77 19.90
N GLY A 507 14.08 -14.66 19.17
CA GLY A 507 14.94 -14.26 18.05
C GLY A 507 14.87 -15.17 16.83
N LYS A 508 14.01 -16.21 16.85
CA LYS A 508 13.93 -17.20 15.76
C LYS A 508 13.06 -16.70 14.60
N ARG A 509 13.32 -17.27 13.42
CA ARG A 509 12.69 -16.96 12.12
C ARG A 509 12.43 -18.26 11.35
N GLY A 510 11.59 -18.21 10.32
CA GLY A 510 11.37 -19.35 9.44
C GLY A 510 10.85 -20.60 10.17
N VAL A 511 11.36 -21.76 9.76
CA VAL A 511 10.87 -23.07 10.25
C VAL A 511 10.92 -23.18 11.78
N GLU A 512 11.99 -22.72 12.42
CA GLU A 512 12.16 -22.82 13.88
C GLU A 512 11.16 -21.96 14.67
N LEU A 513 10.68 -20.88 14.06
CA LEU A 513 9.62 -20.05 14.63
C LEU A 513 8.27 -20.77 14.53
N PHE A 514 7.99 -21.39 13.39
CA PHE A 514 6.74 -22.14 13.17
C PHE A 514 6.66 -23.45 13.95
N GLU A 515 7.78 -24.15 14.17
CA GLU A 515 7.87 -25.32 15.05
C GLU A 515 7.54 -24.95 16.52
N GLN A 516 7.74 -23.68 16.92
CA GLN A 516 7.28 -23.17 18.22
C GLN A 516 5.81 -22.74 18.21
N LEU A 517 5.22 -22.47 17.04
CA LEU A 517 3.84 -22.01 16.93
C LEU A 517 2.86 -23.17 16.81
N TYR A 518 3.23 -24.24 16.11
CA TYR A 518 2.36 -25.39 15.80
C TYR A 518 2.84 -26.69 16.44
N GLU A 519 1.88 -27.56 16.76
CA GLU A 519 2.18 -28.94 17.10
C GLU A 519 2.56 -29.69 15.81
N MET A 520 3.78 -30.24 15.81
CA MET A 520 4.33 -30.95 14.67
C MET A 520 3.84 -32.40 14.60
N GLU A 521 3.60 -32.90 13.40
CA GLU A 521 3.35 -34.31 13.19
C GLU A 521 4.65 -35.11 13.37
N GLU A 522 4.62 -36.12 14.23
CA GLU A 522 5.74 -37.02 14.43
C GLU A 522 5.86 -37.94 13.22
N ILE A 523 6.97 -37.85 12.49
CA ILE A 523 7.30 -38.85 11.48
C ILE A 523 7.62 -40.14 12.24
N ARG A 524 6.71 -41.12 12.22
CA ARG A 524 7.04 -42.49 12.60
C ARG A 524 8.15 -42.95 11.66
N LYS A 525 9.35 -43.13 12.21
CA LYS A 525 10.40 -43.88 11.53
C LYS A 525 9.96 -45.33 11.56
N ASP A 526 9.37 -45.78 10.47
CA ASP A 526 9.20 -47.22 10.20
C ASP A 526 10.56 -47.83 9.82
#